data_AF-A0A7J5HGE1-F1
#
_entry.id   AF-A0A7J5HGE1-F1
#
_cell.length_a   1.000
_cell.length_b   1.000
_cell.length_c   1.000
_cell.angle_alpha   90.00
_cell.angle_beta   90.00
_cell.angle_gamma   90.00
#
_symmetry.space_group_name_H-M   'P 1'
#
loop_
_entity.id
_entity.type
_entity.pdbx_description
1 polymer ?
#
loop_
_entity_poly.entity_id
_entity_poly.type
_entity_poly.pdbx_seq_one_letter_code
_entity_poly.pdbx_strand_id
1 'polypeptide(L)'
;MENNLVITINELYLLKNKKIDCICNKILKKMSFKSSKDLSNLKELCYWLYIYGYKTELKNLYSVIFSLSFVGNWDIWVPVESILALIYYIASKEINAQSDAQVALKKIMQAEVSNTDIAKRCEGSLLKEYEDKVQQYTAIGKKTILKNWLCYEMEELLLIYALGGSDKYPLNMIEKRVEDIKKQLQMM
;
A
#
# COMPACT_ATOMS: atom_id res chain seq x y z
N MET A 1 11.24 -15.20 9.83
CA MET A 1 10.62 -14.19 8.94
C MET A 1 10.43 -14.74 7.54
N GLU A 2 11.51 -15.15 6.85
CA GLU A 2 11.44 -15.72 5.49
C GLU A 2 10.60 -17.00 5.39
N ASN A 3 10.77 -17.96 6.30
CA ASN A 3 9.97 -19.20 6.29
C ASN A 3 8.46 -18.95 6.45
N ASN A 4 8.07 -18.02 7.32
CA ASN A 4 6.65 -17.67 7.51
C ASN A 4 6.08 -17.02 6.25
N LEU A 5 6.85 -16.13 5.60
CA LEU A 5 6.43 -15.52 4.35
C LEU A 5 6.24 -16.57 3.26
N VAL A 6 7.18 -17.51 3.08
CA VAL A 6 7.05 -18.57 2.07
C VAL A 6 5.78 -19.41 2.28
N ILE A 7 5.47 -19.77 3.52
CA ILE A 7 4.24 -20.51 3.86
C ILE A 7 3.00 -19.68 3.46
N THR A 8 2.91 -18.42 3.92
CA THR A 8 1.78 -17.55 3.58
C THR A 8 1.62 -17.38 2.07
N ILE A 9 2.71 -17.18 1.33
CA ILE A 9 2.68 -17.01 -0.13
C ILE A 9 2.18 -18.28 -0.84
N ASN A 10 2.56 -19.47 -0.35
CA ASN A 10 2.08 -20.73 -0.92
C ASN A 10 0.57 -20.91 -0.74
N GLU A 11 0.00 -20.45 0.38
CA GLU A 11 -1.44 -20.49 0.61
C GLU A 11 -2.22 -19.58 -0.36
N LEU A 12 -1.61 -18.50 -0.85
CA LEU A 12 -2.27 -17.56 -1.78
C LEU A 12 -2.59 -18.19 -3.14
N TYR A 13 -1.89 -19.26 -3.57
CA TYR A 13 -2.23 -19.97 -4.81
C TYR A 13 -3.62 -20.62 -4.76
N LEU A 14 -4.17 -20.86 -3.56
CA LEU A 14 -5.53 -21.38 -3.39
C LEU A 14 -6.60 -20.40 -3.89
N LEU A 15 -6.26 -19.10 -3.99
CA LEU A 15 -7.15 -18.06 -4.53
C LEU A 15 -7.39 -18.21 -6.04
N LYS A 16 -6.54 -18.96 -6.76
CA LYS A 16 -6.61 -19.18 -8.22
C LYS A 16 -6.70 -17.87 -9.03
N ASN A 17 -6.03 -16.83 -8.54
CA ASN A 17 -6.03 -15.51 -9.16
C ASN A 17 -4.72 -15.29 -9.91
N LYS A 18 -4.76 -15.31 -11.24
CA LYS A 18 -3.57 -15.21 -12.12
C LYS A 18 -2.66 -14.01 -11.79
N LYS A 19 -3.24 -12.88 -11.39
CA LYS A 19 -2.46 -11.67 -11.05
C LYS A 19 -1.70 -11.89 -9.74
N ILE A 20 -2.35 -12.47 -8.74
CA ILE A 20 -1.73 -12.85 -7.45
C ILE A 20 -0.66 -13.90 -7.68
N ASP A 21 -0.94 -14.98 -8.42
CA ASP A 21 0.01 -16.05 -8.72
C ASP A 21 1.28 -15.51 -9.40
N CYS A 22 1.13 -14.57 -10.33
CA CYS A 22 2.25 -13.93 -11.02
C CYS A 22 3.16 -13.16 -10.04
N ILE A 23 2.58 -12.46 -9.07
CA ILE A 23 3.35 -11.71 -8.06
C ILE A 23 3.99 -12.67 -7.05
N CYS A 24 3.27 -13.70 -6.62
CA CYS A 24 3.78 -14.77 -5.76
C CYS A 24 5.01 -15.44 -6.37
N ASN A 25 4.98 -15.74 -7.67
CA ASN A 25 6.13 -16.28 -8.40
C ASN A 25 7.36 -15.36 -8.38
N LYS A 26 7.18 -14.03 -8.39
CA LYS A 26 8.31 -13.09 -8.26
C LYS A 26 8.91 -13.13 -6.85
N ILE A 27 8.05 -13.19 -5.83
CA ILE A 27 8.43 -13.23 -4.42
C ILE A 27 9.17 -14.54 -4.10
N LEU A 28 8.64 -15.69 -4.52
CA LEU A 28 9.24 -17.00 -4.22
C LEU A 28 10.58 -17.24 -4.92
N LYS A 29 10.86 -16.59 -6.06
CA LYS A 29 12.11 -16.79 -6.80
C LYS A 29 13.34 -16.29 -6.03
N LYS A 30 13.27 -15.07 -5.52
CA LYS A 30 14.36 -14.42 -4.79
C LYS A 30 13.77 -13.17 -4.13
N MET A 31 13.49 -13.27 -2.83
CA MET A 31 13.07 -12.11 -2.05
C MET A 31 14.13 -11.77 -1.02
N SER A 32 14.51 -10.49 -0.99
CA SER A 32 15.35 -9.90 0.04
C SER A 32 14.65 -8.69 0.66
N PHE A 33 14.53 -8.66 1.98
CA PHE A 33 14.04 -7.49 2.72
C PHE A 33 15.01 -6.29 2.69
N LYS A 34 16.17 -6.43 2.04
CA LYS A 34 17.12 -5.35 1.79
C LYS A 34 17.04 -4.80 0.36
N SER A 35 16.14 -5.34 -0.47
CA SER A 35 15.96 -4.96 -1.87
C SER A 35 14.69 -4.13 -2.03
N SER A 36 14.84 -2.87 -2.45
CA SER A 36 13.69 -2.00 -2.78
C SER A 36 12.78 -2.65 -3.83
N LYS A 37 13.36 -3.37 -4.80
CA LYS A 37 12.61 -4.05 -5.84
C LYS A 37 11.76 -5.20 -5.29
N ASP A 38 12.30 -5.99 -4.37
CA ASP A 38 11.59 -7.15 -3.81
C ASP A 38 10.48 -6.68 -2.85
N LEU A 39 10.77 -5.65 -2.05
CA LEU A 39 9.75 -5.00 -1.21
C LEU A 39 8.65 -4.33 -2.05
N SER A 40 8.98 -3.80 -3.23
CA SER A 40 7.97 -3.30 -4.17
C SER A 40 7.08 -4.42 -4.71
N ASN A 41 7.60 -5.64 -4.91
CA ASN A 41 6.77 -6.80 -5.28
C ASN A 41 5.83 -7.20 -4.12
N LEU A 42 6.33 -7.15 -2.87
CA LEU A 42 5.50 -7.40 -1.68
C LEU A 42 4.40 -6.34 -1.52
N LYS A 43 4.72 -5.07 -1.77
CA LYS A 43 3.74 -3.97 -1.82
C LYS A 43 2.70 -4.24 -2.90
N GLU A 44 3.14 -4.56 -4.12
CA GLU A 44 2.23 -4.91 -5.23
C GLU A 44 1.28 -6.03 -4.80
N LEU A 45 1.77 -7.09 -4.16
CA LEU A 45 0.94 -8.17 -3.64
C LEU A 45 -0.12 -7.67 -2.66
N CYS A 46 0.28 -6.91 -1.63
CA CYS A 46 -0.62 -6.42 -0.58
C CYS A 46 -1.76 -5.56 -1.17
N TYR A 47 -1.42 -4.65 -2.08
CA TYR A 47 -2.41 -3.80 -2.73
C TYR A 47 -3.37 -4.62 -3.61
N TRP A 48 -2.89 -5.61 -4.38
CA TRP A 48 -3.79 -6.45 -5.18
C TRP A 48 -4.68 -7.36 -4.33
N LEU A 49 -4.20 -7.87 -3.18
CA LEU A 49 -5.06 -8.58 -2.23
C LEU A 49 -6.18 -7.66 -1.73
N TYR A 50 -5.85 -6.42 -1.34
CA TYR A 50 -6.85 -5.43 -0.94
C TYR A 50 -7.84 -5.08 -2.06
N ILE A 51 -7.33 -4.83 -3.28
CA ILE A 51 -8.13 -4.48 -4.46
C ILE A 51 -9.12 -5.61 -4.78
N TYR A 52 -8.70 -6.87 -4.74
CA TYR A 52 -9.60 -8.00 -5.00
C TYR A 52 -10.46 -8.42 -3.78
N GLY A 53 -10.27 -7.80 -2.61
CA GLY A 53 -11.06 -8.07 -1.42
C GLY A 53 -10.59 -9.26 -0.58
N TYR A 54 -9.39 -9.79 -0.83
CA TYR A 54 -8.75 -10.86 -0.07
C TYR A 54 -8.15 -10.35 1.26
N LYS A 55 -9.01 -9.78 2.12
CA LYS A 55 -8.60 -9.13 3.38
C LYS A 55 -8.01 -10.12 4.39
N THR A 56 -8.55 -11.34 4.46
CA THR A 56 -8.08 -12.39 5.38
C THR A 56 -6.65 -12.80 5.03
N GLU A 57 -6.41 -13.00 3.73
CA GLU A 57 -5.11 -13.38 3.18
C GLU A 57 -4.08 -12.25 3.32
N LEU A 58 -4.52 -11.00 3.12
CA LEU A 58 -3.69 -9.83 3.42
C LEU A 58 -3.28 -9.79 4.90
N LYS A 59 -4.21 -10.08 5.82
CA LYS A 59 -3.94 -10.08 7.27
C LYS A 59 -2.87 -11.08 7.66
N ASN A 60 -2.78 -12.23 6.98
CA ASN A 60 -1.74 -13.23 7.23
C ASN A 60 -0.31 -12.66 7.00
N LEU A 61 -0.17 -11.61 6.19
CA LEU A 61 1.12 -10.96 5.93
C LEU A 61 1.52 -9.94 7.01
N TYR A 62 0.62 -9.52 7.91
CA TYR A 62 0.88 -8.42 8.86
C TYR A 62 2.08 -8.69 9.76
N SER A 63 2.21 -9.92 10.27
CA SER A 63 3.32 -10.29 11.15
C SER A 63 4.68 -10.11 10.47
N VAL A 64 4.78 -10.44 9.18
CA VAL A 64 5.99 -10.24 8.38
C VAL A 64 6.26 -8.74 8.21
N ILE A 65 5.25 -7.95 7.84
CA ILE A 65 5.39 -6.50 7.64
C ILE A 65 5.79 -5.78 8.93
N PHE A 66 5.15 -6.08 10.05
CA PHE A 66 5.41 -5.45 11.34
C PHE A 66 6.79 -5.76 11.91
N SER A 67 7.38 -6.88 11.49
CA SER A 67 8.75 -7.25 11.89
C SER A 67 9.85 -6.43 11.18
N LEU A 68 9.51 -5.74 10.08
CA LEU A 68 10.44 -4.83 9.39
C LEU A 68 10.63 -3.54 10.21
N SER A 69 11.82 -2.97 10.19
CA SER A 69 12.14 -1.75 10.93
C SER A 69 12.88 -0.75 10.06
N PHE A 70 12.63 0.54 10.30
CA PHE A 70 13.35 1.60 9.62
C PHE A 70 14.80 1.63 10.08
N VAL A 71 15.73 1.58 9.13
CA VAL A 71 17.19 1.57 9.38
C VAL A 71 17.90 2.74 8.67
N GLY A 72 17.16 3.81 8.35
CA GLY A 72 17.70 5.00 7.70
C GLY A 72 17.77 4.97 6.17
N ASN A 73 17.27 3.92 5.52
CA ASN A 73 17.24 3.81 4.06
C ASN A 73 15.80 3.96 3.53
N TRP A 74 15.50 5.12 2.93
CA TRP A 74 14.18 5.43 2.38
C TRP A 74 13.83 4.63 1.13
N ASP A 75 14.80 4.25 0.30
CA ASP A 75 14.52 3.41 -0.90
C ASP A 75 13.94 2.04 -0.52
N ILE A 76 14.37 1.52 0.64
CA ILE A 76 13.85 0.28 1.23
C ILE A 76 12.54 0.56 2.00
N TRP A 77 12.47 1.69 2.70
CA TRP A 77 11.34 1.99 3.57
C TRP A 77 10.06 2.39 2.84
N VAL A 78 10.13 3.15 1.75
CA VAL A 78 8.94 3.66 1.03
C VAL A 78 7.96 2.54 0.65
N PRO A 79 8.38 1.38 0.10
CA PRO A 79 7.46 0.27 -0.13
C PRO A 79 6.84 -0.30 1.14
N VAL A 80 7.58 -0.35 2.25
CA VAL A 80 7.09 -0.86 3.55
C VAL A 80 6.09 0.12 4.15
N GLU A 81 6.39 1.40 4.13
CA GLU A 81 5.50 2.48 4.57
C GLU A 81 4.18 2.48 3.81
N SER A 82 4.22 2.30 2.50
CA SER A 82 3.02 2.16 1.67
C SER A 82 2.14 0.98 2.11
N ILE A 83 2.74 -0.14 2.53
CA ILE A 83 2.00 -1.30 3.06
C ILE A 83 1.44 -0.98 4.45
N LEU A 84 2.23 -0.35 5.33
CA LEU A 84 1.78 0.05 6.67
C LEU A 84 0.59 1.01 6.59
N ALA A 85 0.60 1.97 5.66
CA ALA A 85 -0.51 2.88 5.41
C ALA A 85 -1.79 2.13 4.99
N LEU A 86 -1.66 1.14 4.10
CA LEU A 86 -2.77 0.25 3.73
C LEU A 86 -3.29 -0.55 4.94
N ILE A 87 -2.40 -1.12 5.75
CA ILE A 87 -2.77 -1.85 6.96
C ILE A 87 -3.53 -0.94 7.93
N TYR A 88 -3.03 0.27 8.18
CA TYR A 88 -3.70 1.27 9.02
C TYR A 88 -5.10 1.58 8.51
N TYR A 89 -5.23 1.87 7.21
CA TYR A 89 -6.52 2.18 6.59
C TYR A 89 -7.55 1.06 6.77
N ILE A 90 -7.15 -0.20 6.58
CA ILE A 90 -8.04 -1.35 6.76
C ILE A 90 -8.39 -1.54 8.25
N ALA A 91 -7.36 -1.59 9.10
CA ALA A 91 -7.51 -1.94 10.51
C ALA A 91 -8.21 -0.85 11.33
N SER A 92 -8.03 0.43 10.99
CA SER A 92 -8.69 1.56 11.67
C SER A 92 -10.22 1.50 11.55
N LYS A 93 -10.74 0.84 10.52
CA LYS A 93 -12.17 0.66 10.25
C LYS A 93 -12.78 -0.57 10.92
N GLU A 94 -11.96 -1.42 11.54
CA GLU A 94 -12.38 -2.67 12.16
C GLU A 94 -12.20 -2.57 13.68
N ILE A 95 -13.29 -2.75 14.45
CA ILE A 95 -13.29 -2.60 15.91
C ILE A 95 -12.28 -3.55 16.58
N ASN A 96 -12.12 -4.76 16.03
CA ASN A 96 -11.24 -5.80 16.57
C ASN A 96 -9.79 -5.75 16.03
N ALA A 97 -9.43 -4.75 15.22
CA ALA A 97 -8.10 -4.61 14.63
C ALA A 97 -7.36 -3.34 15.05
N GLN A 98 -7.86 -2.63 16.07
CA GLN A 98 -7.28 -1.36 16.53
C GLN A 98 -5.81 -1.48 16.97
N SER A 99 -5.40 -2.64 17.51
CA SER A 99 -4.00 -2.91 17.82
C SER A 99 -3.11 -2.92 16.58
N ASP A 100 -3.59 -3.50 15.47
CA ASP A 100 -2.84 -3.55 14.20
C ASP A 100 -2.70 -2.15 13.61
N ALA A 101 -3.76 -1.32 13.69
CA ALA A 101 -3.72 0.08 13.27
C ALA A 101 -2.69 0.88 14.09
N GLN A 102 -2.66 0.73 15.41
CA GLN A 102 -1.69 1.42 16.27
C GLN A 102 -0.25 1.01 15.96
N VAL A 103 0.01 -0.28 15.72
CA VAL A 103 1.35 -0.75 15.33
C VAL A 103 1.76 -0.15 13.99
N ALA A 104 0.87 -0.16 13.00
CA ALA A 104 1.16 0.41 11.68
C ALA A 104 1.48 1.91 11.77
N LEU A 105 0.63 2.70 12.44
CA LEU A 105 0.83 4.14 12.62
C LEU A 105 2.14 4.44 13.35
N LYS A 106 2.42 3.73 14.46
CA LYS A 106 3.66 3.93 15.21
C LYS A 106 4.91 3.73 14.35
N LYS A 107 4.88 2.76 13.44
CA LYS A 107 6.01 2.47 12.55
C LYS A 107 6.18 3.53 11.46
N ILE A 108 5.08 4.00 10.86
CA ILE A 108 5.10 5.16 9.93
C ILE A 108 5.73 6.36 10.64
N MET A 109 5.19 6.71 11.81
CA MET A 109 5.66 7.86 12.58
C MET A 109 7.09 7.73 13.12
N GLN A 110 7.63 6.51 13.25
CA GLN A 110 9.01 6.31 13.70
C GLN A 110 10.03 6.74 12.64
N ALA A 111 9.70 6.64 11.36
CA ALA A 111 10.57 7.06 10.27
C ALA A 111 10.45 8.57 9.99
N GLU A 112 9.27 9.13 10.25
CA GLU A 112 8.96 10.54 10.04
C GLU A 112 9.46 11.43 11.19
N VAL A 113 10.49 12.24 10.92
CA VAL A 113 11.13 13.10 11.93
C VAL A 113 10.73 14.56 11.86
N SER A 114 9.98 14.96 10.83
CA SER A 114 9.70 16.36 10.50
C SER A 114 8.20 16.62 10.39
N ASN A 115 7.64 17.30 11.39
CA ASN A 115 6.24 17.76 11.37
C ASN A 115 5.93 18.63 10.14
N THR A 116 6.92 19.39 9.65
CA THR A 116 6.78 20.21 8.45
C THR A 116 6.62 19.36 7.20
N ASP A 117 7.35 18.25 7.09
CA ASP A 117 7.28 17.39 5.91
C ASP A 117 6.01 16.54 5.93
N ILE A 118 5.59 16.07 7.12
CA ILE A 118 4.26 15.46 7.32
C ILE A 118 3.16 16.42 6.87
N ALA A 119 3.19 17.68 7.33
CA ALA A 119 2.18 18.67 6.94
C ALA A 119 2.14 18.88 5.41
N LYS A 120 3.31 19.05 4.77
CA LYS A 120 3.39 19.17 3.30
C LYS A 120 2.84 17.93 2.59
N ARG A 121 3.12 16.74 3.13
CA ARG A 121 2.61 15.46 2.61
C ARG A 121 1.09 15.44 2.67
N CYS A 122 0.52 15.77 3.82
CA CYS A 122 -0.93 15.85 4.02
C CYS A 122 -1.61 16.89 3.11
N GLU A 123 -0.90 17.95 2.70
CA GLU A 123 -1.35 18.94 1.72
C GLU A 123 -1.19 18.47 0.25
N GLY A 124 -0.72 17.24 0.04
CA GLY A 124 -0.64 16.57 -1.27
C GLY A 124 0.59 16.95 -2.08
N SER A 125 1.74 17.18 -1.44
CA SER A 125 2.99 17.57 -2.11
C SER A 125 3.42 16.63 -3.25
N LEU A 126 3.22 15.30 -3.12
CA LEU A 126 3.40 14.36 -4.24
C LEU A 126 2.07 13.98 -4.93
N LEU A 127 0.95 14.03 -4.21
CA LEU A 127 -0.35 13.58 -4.71
C LEU A 127 -0.78 14.34 -5.96
N LYS A 128 -0.48 15.65 -6.03
CA LYS A 128 -0.84 16.49 -7.18
C LYS A 128 -0.30 15.95 -8.51
N GLU A 129 0.94 15.48 -8.54
CA GLU A 129 1.51 14.90 -9.76
C GLU A 129 0.75 13.64 -10.17
N TYR A 130 0.40 12.78 -9.20
CA TYR A 130 -0.31 11.54 -9.47
C TYR A 130 -1.73 11.80 -9.99
N GLU A 131 -2.44 12.76 -9.40
CA GLU A 131 -3.75 13.22 -9.87
C GLU A 131 -3.69 13.73 -11.32
N ASP A 132 -2.72 14.61 -11.63
CA ASP A 132 -2.52 15.15 -12.97
C ASP A 132 -2.22 14.04 -14.00
N LYS A 133 -1.39 13.06 -13.63
CA LYS A 133 -1.06 11.92 -14.49
C LYS A 133 -2.26 10.99 -14.70
N VAL A 134 -3.05 10.73 -13.67
CA VAL A 134 -4.28 9.94 -13.79
C VAL A 134 -5.26 10.62 -14.73
N GLN A 135 -5.46 11.93 -14.61
CA GLN A 135 -6.30 12.69 -15.54
C GLN A 135 -5.77 12.61 -16.98
N GLN A 136 -4.48 12.85 -17.17
CA GLN A 136 -3.82 12.79 -18.48
C GLN A 136 -4.01 11.42 -19.15
N TYR A 137 -3.68 10.32 -18.47
CA TYR A 137 -3.73 8.99 -19.08
C TYR A 137 -5.14 8.41 -19.18
N THR A 138 -6.09 8.92 -18.39
CA THR A 138 -7.53 8.69 -18.59
C THR A 138 -7.97 9.28 -19.93
N ALA A 139 -7.63 10.54 -20.21
CA ALA A 139 -8.00 11.21 -21.46
C ALA A 139 -7.39 10.54 -22.70
N ILE A 140 -6.15 10.06 -22.61
CA ILE A 140 -5.45 9.41 -23.74
C ILE A 140 -5.85 7.92 -23.88
N GLY A 141 -6.51 7.31 -22.88
CA GLY A 141 -6.95 5.92 -22.94
C GLY A 141 -5.83 4.86 -22.83
N LYS A 142 -4.64 5.24 -22.36
CA LYS A 142 -3.50 4.30 -22.17
C LYS A 142 -3.64 3.49 -20.88
N LYS A 143 -4.52 2.47 -20.90
CA LYS A 143 -4.90 1.65 -19.72
C LYS A 143 -3.72 1.12 -18.91
N THR A 144 -2.68 0.57 -19.54
CA THR A 144 -1.51 0.01 -18.82
C THR A 144 -0.76 1.07 -18.01
N ILE A 145 -0.63 2.29 -18.55
CA ILE A 145 0.06 3.38 -17.86
C ILE A 145 -0.85 3.96 -16.77
N LEU A 146 -2.13 4.16 -17.10
CA LEU A 146 -3.14 4.63 -16.15
C LEU A 146 -3.22 3.73 -14.90
N LYS A 147 -3.17 2.41 -15.08
CA LYS A 147 -3.14 1.43 -13.99
C LYS A 147 -2.03 1.72 -12.98
N ASN A 148 -0.82 2.06 -13.44
CA ASN A 148 0.30 2.35 -12.54
C ASN A 148 0.07 3.65 -11.76
N TRP A 149 -0.42 4.70 -12.44
CA TRP A 149 -0.70 5.98 -11.78
C TRP A 149 -1.86 5.91 -10.79
N LEU A 150 -2.89 5.11 -11.08
CA LEU A 150 -3.96 4.78 -10.14
C LEU A 150 -3.39 4.10 -8.88
N CYS A 151 -2.45 3.15 -9.03
CA CYS A 151 -1.78 2.57 -7.87
C CYS A 151 -0.98 3.60 -7.07
N TYR A 152 -0.19 4.46 -7.73
CA TYR A 152 0.58 5.50 -7.04
C TYR A 152 -0.31 6.50 -6.30
N GLU A 153 -1.42 6.92 -6.94
CA GLU A 153 -2.42 7.79 -6.31
C GLU A 153 -3.04 7.12 -5.08
N MET A 154 -3.43 5.84 -5.17
CA MET A 154 -3.98 5.10 -4.03
C MET A 154 -2.97 4.96 -2.90
N GLU A 155 -1.72 4.60 -3.20
CA GLU A 155 -0.64 4.46 -2.21
C GLU A 155 -0.44 5.76 -1.43
N GLU A 156 -0.41 6.89 -2.16
CA GLU A 156 -0.25 8.22 -1.60
C GLU A 156 -1.43 8.63 -0.71
N LEU A 157 -2.64 8.46 -1.21
CA LEU A 157 -3.87 8.78 -0.48
C LEU A 157 -3.95 8.02 0.84
N LEU A 158 -3.57 6.74 0.85
CA LEU A 158 -3.57 5.92 2.06
C LEU A 158 -2.53 6.38 3.08
N LEU A 159 -1.36 6.87 2.63
CA LEU A 159 -0.38 7.46 3.53
C LEU A 159 -0.90 8.77 4.14
N ILE A 160 -1.48 9.66 3.32
CA ILE A 160 -2.11 10.90 3.82
C ILE A 160 -3.22 10.58 4.82
N TYR A 161 -4.05 9.55 4.55
CA TYR A 161 -5.07 9.09 5.48
C TYR A 161 -4.47 8.65 6.82
N ALA A 162 -3.38 7.85 6.78
CA ALA A 162 -2.71 7.39 7.99
C ALA A 162 -2.10 8.52 8.82
N LEU A 163 -1.65 9.59 8.16
CA LEU A 163 -1.09 10.79 8.78
C LEU A 163 -2.17 11.78 9.27
N GLY A 164 -3.46 11.49 9.06
CA GLY A 164 -4.58 12.28 9.57
C GLY A 164 -5.23 13.23 8.56
N GLY A 165 -4.76 13.25 7.31
CA GLY A 165 -5.31 14.11 6.26
C GLY A 165 -5.03 15.61 6.46
N SER A 166 -5.79 16.42 5.74
CA SER A 166 -5.78 17.89 5.80
C SER A 166 -7.15 18.45 5.43
N ASP A 167 -7.34 19.77 5.54
CA ASP A 167 -8.56 20.43 5.03
C ASP A 167 -8.72 20.24 3.52
N LYS A 168 -7.60 20.19 2.78
CA LYS A 168 -7.58 19.95 1.34
C LYS A 168 -7.88 18.49 0.99
N TYR A 169 -7.40 17.55 1.80
CA TYR A 169 -7.60 16.11 1.64
C TYR A 169 -8.23 15.51 2.91
N PRO A 170 -9.52 15.77 3.16
CA PRO A 170 -10.19 15.24 4.34
C PRO A 170 -10.40 13.72 4.18
N LEU A 171 -10.42 13.00 5.31
CA LEU A 171 -10.43 11.53 5.33
C LEU A 171 -11.58 10.93 4.50
N ASN A 172 -12.78 11.49 4.59
CA ASN A 172 -13.95 11.03 3.82
C ASN A 172 -13.77 11.17 2.30
N MET A 173 -13.08 12.21 1.84
CA MET A 173 -12.74 12.40 0.43
C MET A 173 -11.74 11.33 -0.01
N ILE A 174 -10.72 11.10 0.80
CA ILE A 174 -9.70 10.07 0.54
C ILE A 174 -10.36 8.69 0.43
N GLU A 175 -11.22 8.32 1.39
CA GLU A 175 -11.95 7.05 1.37
C GLU A 175 -12.74 6.87 0.07
N LYS A 176 -13.52 7.88 -0.32
CA LYS A 176 -14.31 7.84 -1.55
C LYS A 176 -13.40 7.62 -2.76
N ARG A 177 -12.29 8.36 -2.84
CA ARG A 177 -11.35 8.25 -3.96
C ARG A 177 -10.65 6.91 -4.01
N VAL A 178 -10.23 6.36 -2.86
CA VAL A 178 -9.62 5.03 -2.76
C VAL A 178 -10.60 3.95 -3.26
N GLU A 179 -11.88 4.02 -2.89
CA GLU A 179 -12.89 3.08 -3.40
C GLU A 179 -13.13 3.24 -4.91
N ASP A 180 -13.13 4.46 -5.44
CA ASP A 180 -13.25 4.71 -6.87
C ASP A 180 -12.05 4.19 -7.67
N ILE A 181 -10.83 4.37 -7.16
CA ILE A 181 -9.62 3.80 -7.76
C ILE A 181 -9.66 2.28 -7.72
N LYS A 182 -10.04 1.70 -6.58
CA LYS A 182 -10.18 0.25 -6.41
C LYS A 182 -11.12 -0.35 -7.44
N LYS A 183 -12.30 0.23 -7.65
CA LYS A 183 -13.26 -0.21 -8.68
C LYS A 183 -12.67 -0.11 -10.10
N GLN A 184 -12.00 0.99 -10.42
CA GLN A 184 -11.34 1.15 -11.73
C GLN A 184 -10.28 0.06 -11.95
N LEU A 185 -9.43 -0.21 -10.96
CA LEU A 185 -8.39 -1.23 -11.04
C LEU A 185 -8.94 -2.65 -11.17
N GLN A 186 -10.11 -2.95 -10.57
CA GLN A 186 -10.79 -4.23 -10.75
C GLN A 186 -11.35 -4.42 -12.18
N MET A 187 -11.68 -3.33 -12.87
CA MET A 187 -12.24 -3.35 -14.23
C MET A 187 -11.16 -3.36 -15.34
N MET A 188 -9.87 -3.27 -14.98
CA MET A 188 -8.73 -3.16 -15.89
C MET A 188 -7.91 -4.44 -16.03
#